data_AF-A0A7J8PIG2-F1
#
_entry.id   AF-A0A7J8PIG2-F1
#
_cell.length_a   1.000
_cell.length_b   1.000
_cell.length_c   1.000
_cell.angle_alpha   90.00
_cell.angle_beta   90.00
_cell.angle_gamma   90.00
#
_symmetry.space_group_name_H-M   'P 1'
#
loop_
_entity.id
_entity.type
_entity.pdbx_description
1 polymer ?
#
loop_
_entity_poly.entity_id
_entity_poly.type
_entity_poly.pdbx_seq_one_letter_code
_entity_poly.pdbx_strand_id
1 'polypeptide(L)'
;MEYVLSNAAVARSFTEYLCSAFGVSDPNSWRVEVHGLLQGYNKLDFIAVAVVLLLTLCLSHSTKESSMLNLIMTIFHIVFFGFIIIASFYNGNVNNLVKPKGLAPYGVRGVLDGAAIVYFSYIGYDSVSTLAEEIQNPRIAETASYSMAFQRIGWKWAGNVVGAGASLGIIASLLVAMLGQARYLCVIGRARLVPLWLSKVHPSTGTPLNATLF
;
A
#
# COMPACT_ATOMS: atom_id res chain seq x y z
N MET A 1 10.20 14.24 2.07
CA MET A 1 9.34 14.33 0.88
C MET A 1 9.07 12.95 0.28
N GLU A 2 10.11 12.13 0.06
CA GLU A 2 9.95 10.76 -0.49
C GLU A 2 8.91 9.90 0.27
N TYR A 3 8.95 9.89 1.61
CA TYR A 3 7.96 9.15 2.41
C TYR A 3 6.50 9.62 2.23
N VAL A 4 6.27 10.91 2.00
CA VAL A 4 4.92 11.46 1.79
C VAL A 4 4.38 10.99 0.45
N LEU A 5 5.22 11.05 -0.59
CA LEU A 5 4.90 10.59 -1.94
C LEU A 5 4.64 9.08 -1.97
N SER A 6 5.48 8.30 -1.28
CA SER A 6 5.24 6.86 -1.09
C SER A 6 3.90 6.58 -0.40
N ASN A 7 3.63 7.23 0.74
CA ASN A 7 2.38 7.04 1.47
C ASN A 7 1.16 7.42 0.63
N ALA A 8 1.26 8.47 -0.20
CA ALA A 8 0.19 8.86 -1.13
C ALA A 8 -0.05 7.79 -2.22
N ALA A 9 1.01 7.21 -2.78
CA ALA A 9 0.91 6.12 -3.73
C ALA A 9 0.29 4.86 -3.10
N VAL A 10 0.74 4.48 -1.89
CA VAL A 10 0.18 3.34 -1.14
C VAL A 10 -1.31 3.58 -0.85
N ALA A 11 -1.68 4.79 -0.42
CA ALA A 11 -3.08 5.16 -0.19
C ALA A 11 -3.92 5.11 -1.47
N ARG A 12 -3.36 5.43 -2.64
CA ARG A 12 -4.05 5.30 -3.94
C ARG A 12 -4.34 3.84 -4.29
N SER A 13 -3.44 2.91 -3.95
CA SER A 13 -3.69 1.47 -4.13
C SER A 13 -4.80 0.94 -3.21
N PHE A 14 -5.07 1.58 -2.07
CA PHE A 14 -6.17 1.19 -1.18
C PHE A 14 -7.52 1.16 -1.92
N THR A 15 -7.82 2.20 -2.70
CA THR A 15 -9.07 2.32 -3.44
C THR A 15 -9.27 1.18 -4.42
N GLU A 16 -8.20 0.71 -5.07
CA GLU A 16 -8.25 -0.39 -6.03
C GLU A 16 -8.58 -1.73 -5.33
N TYR A 17 -7.92 -2.00 -4.19
CA TYR A 17 -8.20 -3.20 -3.40
C TYR A 17 -9.56 -3.15 -2.71
N LEU A 18 -10.01 -1.95 -2.32
CA LEU A 18 -11.34 -1.73 -1.76
C LEU A 18 -12.43 -1.99 -2.80
N CYS A 19 -12.30 -1.48 -4.02
CA CYS A 19 -13.19 -1.81 -5.15
C CYS A 19 -13.29 -3.33 -5.33
N SER A 20 -12.13 -4.01 -5.30
CA SER A 20 -12.09 -5.47 -5.40
C SER A 20 -12.75 -6.18 -4.22
N ALA A 21 -12.69 -5.64 -3.00
CA ALA A 21 -13.34 -6.20 -1.82
C ALA A 21 -14.87 -6.20 -1.96
N PHE A 22 -15.42 -5.14 -2.57
CA PHE A 22 -16.84 -4.99 -2.86
C PHE A 22 -17.28 -5.67 -4.18
N GLY A 23 -16.38 -6.37 -4.87
CA GLY A 23 -16.68 -7.08 -6.12
C GLY A 23 -16.84 -6.17 -7.33
N VAL A 24 -16.36 -4.93 -7.27
CA VAL A 24 -16.30 -4.00 -8.40
C VAL A 24 -15.06 -4.30 -9.22
N SER A 25 -15.24 -4.70 -10.48
CA SER A 25 -14.15 -5.11 -11.35
C SER A 25 -13.40 -3.96 -12.02
N ASP A 26 -13.88 -2.73 -11.92
CA ASP A 26 -13.18 -1.55 -12.43
C ASP A 26 -12.52 -0.76 -11.27
N PRO A 27 -11.18 -0.67 -11.23
CA PRO A 27 -10.46 0.08 -10.19
C PRO A 27 -10.77 1.58 -10.21
N ASN A 28 -11.25 2.08 -11.35
CA ASN A 28 -11.55 3.49 -11.57
C ASN A 28 -13.01 3.87 -11.26
N SER A 29 -13.89 2.92 -10.92
CA SER A 29 -15.32 3.23 -10.70
C SER A 29 -15.56 4.22 -9.57
N TRP A 30 -14.67 4.29 -8.59
CA TRP A 30 -14.78 5.20 -7.44
C TRP A 30 -13.85 6.42 -7.54
N ARG A 31 -13.14 6.56 -8.66
CA ARG A 31 -12.31 7.73 -8.96
C ARG A 31 -13.14 8.72 -9.76
N VAL A 32 -13.08 9.99 -9.36
CA VAL A 32 -13.86 11.05 -10.03
C VAL A 32 -13.02 11.63 -11.15
N GLU A 33 -13.56 11.57 -12.38
CA GLU A 33 -12.91 12.14 -13.56
C GLU A 33 -13.21 13.64 -13.71
N VAL A 34 -12.20 14.48 -13.43
CA VAL A 34 -12.31 15.92 -13.62
C VAL A 34 -11.86 16.29 -15.03
N HIS A 35 -12.79 16.82 -15.82
CA HIS A 35 -12.62 17.08 -17.25
C HIS A 35 -11.71 18.30 -17.58
N GLY A 36 -11.05 18.89 -16.58
CA GLY A 36 -10.19 20.07 -16.72
C GLY A 36 -8.69 19.82 -16.59
N LEU A 37 -8.27 18.56 -16.40
CA LEU A 37 -6.87 18.17 -16.22
C LEU A 37 -6.35 17.38 -17.47
N LEU A 38 -5.04 17.12 -17.55
CA LEU A 38 -4.43 16.33 -18.64
C LEU A 38 -4.89 14.86 -18.62
N GLN A 39 -5.27 14.29 -19.77
CA GLN A 39 -5.60 12.86 -19.89
C GLN A 39 -4.51 11.98 -19.24
N GLY A 40 -4.87 11.23 -18.20
CA GLY A 40 -3.95 10.47 -17.34
C GLY A 40 -3.91 10.96 -15.88
N TYR A 41 -4.07 12.26 -15.64
CA TYR A 41 -4.12 12.89 -14.30
C TYR A 41 -5.55 13.21 -13.84
N ASN A 42 -6.56 12.92 -14.65
CA ASN A 42 -7.95 13.36 -14.42
C ASN A 42 -8.68 12.51 -13.39
N LYS A 43 -8.10 11.37 -12.96
CA LYS A 43 -8.71 10.42 -12.04
C LYS A 43 -8.29 10.74 -10.60
N LEU A 44 -9.03 11.65 -9.96
CA LEU A 44 -8.82 12.02 -8.57
C LEU A 44 -9.37 10.94 -7.63
N ASP A 45 -8.55 10.56 -6.64
CA ASP A 45 -8.86 9.51 -5.68
C ASP A 45 -9.21 10.13 -4.31
N PHE A 46 -10.48 10.50 -4.16
CA PHE A 46 -10.98 11.11 -2.93
C PHE A 46 -10.98 10.14 -1.74
N ILE A 47 -11.08 8.83 -2.01
CA ILE A 47 -11.05 7.80 -0.97
C ILE A 47 -9.66 7.70 -0.37
N ALA A 48 -8.61 7.71 -1.19
CA ALA A 48 -7.22 7.73 -0.73
C ALA A 48 -6.95 8.95 0.18
N VAL A 49 -7.43 10.14 -0.22
CA VAL A 49 -7.30 11.36 0.59
C VAL A 49 -8.04 11.23 1.93
N ALA A 50 -9.28 10.73 1.91
CA ALA A 50 -10.06 10.52 3.12
C ALA A 50 -9.36 9.54 4.08
N VAL A 51 -8.79 8.44 3.57
CA VAL A 51 -8.05 7.46 4.38
C VAL A 51 -6.82 8.10 5.02
N VAL A 52 -6.00 8.83 4.26
CA VAL A 52 -4.82 9.51 4.81
C VAL A 52 -5.21 10.52 5.89
N LEU A 53 -6.26 11.30 5.66
CA LEU A 53 -6.78 12.24 6.67
C LEU A 53 -7.28 11.53 7.92
N LEU A 54 -8.06 10.45 7.77
CA LEU A 54 -8.54 9.65 8.91
C LEU A 54 -7.40 9.04 9.71
N LEU A 55 -6.38 8.50 9.04
CA LEU A 55 -5.19 7.94 9.70
C LEU A 55 -4.40 9.05 10.42
N THR A 56 -4.23 10.21 9.79
CA THR A 56 -3.57 11.37 10.40
C THR A 56 -4.30 11.83 11.66
N LEU A 57 -5.63 11.92 11.61
CA LEU A 57 -6.46 12.28 12.77
C LEU A 57 -6.34 11.23 13.87
N CYS A 58 -6.41 9.94 13.53
CA CYS A 58 -6.23 8.83 14.48
C CYS A 58 -4.86 8.91 15.18
N LEU A 59 -3.79 9.15 14.42
CA LEU A 59 -2.43 9.28 14.92
C LEU A 59 -2.24 10.52 15.81
N SER A 60 -2.89 11.63 15.44
CA SER A 60 -2.84 12.89 16.18
C SER A 60 -3.49 12.78 17.56
N HIS A 61 -4.54 11.95 17.71
CA HIS A 61 -5.26 11.77 18.96
C HIS A 61 -4.46 10.97 20.00
N SER A 62 -3.86 9.84 19.62
CA SER A 62 -3.06 9.03 20.56
C SER A 62 -2.13 8.04 19.85
N THR A 63 -0.81 8.19 20.03
CA THR A 63 0.19 7.21 19.54
C THR A 63 0.12 5.88 20.28
N LYS A 64 -0.31 5.88 21.56
CA LYS A 64 -0.43 4.66 22.35
C LYS A 64 -1.55 3.76 21.83
N GLU A 65 -2.71 4.36 21.51
CA GLU A 65 -3.85 3.63 20.93
C GLU A 65 -3.56 3.22 19.49
N SER A 66 -2.96 4.12 18.69
CA SER A 66 -2.52 3.80 17.32
C SER A 66 -1.55 2.61 17.30
N SER A 67 -0.60 2.54 18.23
CA SER A 67 0.33 1.39 18.33
C SER A 67 -0.38 0.08 18.67
N MET A 68 -1.48 0.12 19.45
CA MET A 68 -2.26 -1.06 19.77
C MET A 68 -3.10 -1.52 18.58
N LEU A 69 -3.73 -0.58 17.86
CA LEU A 69 -4.42 -0.87 16.60
C LEU A 69 -3.46 -1.49 15.58
N ASN A 70 -2.24 -0.95 15.48
CA ASN A 70 -1.22 -1.51 14.62
C ASN A 70 -0.87 -2.96 14.96
N LEU A 71 -0.72 -3.26 16.26
CA LEU A 71 -0.41 -4.61 16.72
C LEU A 71 -1.54 -5.58 16.36
N ILE A 72 -2.79 -5.20 16.62
CA ILE A 72 -3.97 -6.01 16.29
C ILE A 72 -4.03 -6.27 14.79
N MET A 73 -3.85 -5.23 13.97
CA MET A 73 -3.81 -5.37 12.52
C MET A 73 -2.67 -6.28 12.08
N THR A 74 -1.47 -6.15 12.65
CA THR A 74 -0.32 -6.99 12.32
C THR A 74 -0.60 -8.47 12.63
N ILE A 75 -1.20 -8.76 13.79
CA ILE A 75 -1.60 -10.13 14.15
C ILE A 75 -2.61 -10.68 13.12
N PHE A 76 -3.62 -9.88 12.76
CA PHE A 76 -4.58 -10.26 11.74
C PHE A 76 -3.90 -10.57 10.39
N HIS A 77 -2.92 -9.76 9.97
CA HIS A 77 -2.15 -10.00 8.74
C HIS A 77 -1.36 -11.31 8.78
N ILE A 78 -0.69 -11.59 9.89
CA ILE A 78 0.06 -12.84 10.06
C ILE A 78 -0.89 -14.04 9.98
N VAL A 79 -2.06 -13.95 10.62
CA VAL A 79 -3.09 -15.00 10.55
C VAL A 79 -3.63 -15.16 9.13
N PHE A 80 -3.91 -14.06 8.44
CA PHE A 80 -4.40 -14.06 7.06
C PHE A 80 -3.41 -14.71 6.09
N PHE A 81 -2.14 -14.33 6.14
CA PHE A 81 -1.11 -14.96 5.31
C PHE A 81 -0.87 -16.42 5.72
N GLY A 82 -0.91 -16.74 7.01
CA GLY A 82 -0.85 -18.11 7.50
C GLY A 82 -1.97 -18.98 6.92
N PHE A 83 -3.20 -18.48 6.90
CA PHE A 83 -4.34 -19.13 6.28
C PHE A 83 -4.13 -19.36 4.78
N ILE A 84 -3.67 -18.34 4.04
CA ILE A 84 -3.37 -18.46 2.60
C ILE A 84 -2.32 -19.53 2.34
N ILE A 85 -1.24 -19.58 3.15
CA ILE A 85 -0.19 -20.58 3.01
C ILE A 85 -0.75 -21.98 3.23
N ILE A 86 -1.51 -22.20 4.30
CA ILE A 86 -2.13 -23.50 4.61
C ILE A 86 -3.09 -23.93 3.48
N ALA A 87 -3.96 -23.04 3.03
CA ALA A 87 -4.89 -23.31 1.93
C ALA A 87 -4.16 -23.62 0.61
N SER A 88 -3.02 -22.95 0.37
CA SER A 88 -2.17 -23.19 -0.80
C SER A 88 -1.49 -24.56 -0.74
N PHE A 89 -1.06 -25.03 0.43
CA PHE A 89 -0.52 -26.39 0.57
C PHE A 89 -1.59 -27.46 0.37
N TYR A 90 -2.82 -27.22 0.82
CA TYR A 90 -3.92 -28.18 0.67
C TYR A 90 -4.40 -28.31 -0.79
N ASN A 91 -4.50 -27.18 -1.50
CA ASN A 91 -4.99 -27.14 -2.89
C ASN A 91 -3.88 -27.12 -3.95
N GLY A 92 -2.62 -26.96 -3.53
CA GLY A 92 -1.47 -26.82 -4.42
C GLY A 92 -1.06 -28.15 -5.03
N ASN A 93 -1.18 -28.27 -6.35
CA ASN A 93 -0.71 -29.44 -7.06
C ASN A 93 0.71 -29.22 -7.58
N VAL A 94 1.64 -30.15 -7.27
CA VAL A 94 3.04 -30.10 -7.70
C VAL A 94 3.16 -30.04 -9.24
N ASN A 95 2.15 -30.55 -9.95
CA ASN A 95 2.08 -30.48 -11.41
C ASN A 95 2.03 -29.05 -11.96
N ASN A 96 1.52 -28.08 -11.21
CA ASN A 96 1.48 -26.67 -11.61
C ASN A 96 2.87 -26.00 -11.60
N LEU A 97 3.86 -26.59 -10.92
CA LEU A 97 5.25 -26.09 -10.91
C LEU A 97 6.01 -26.48 -12.20
N VAL A 98 5.57 -27.53 -12.89
CA VAL A 98 6.30 -28.15 -14.01
C VAL A 98 5.55 -28.03 -15.33
N LYS A 99 4.22 -28.05 -15.33
CA LYS A 99 3.41 -27.89 -16.55
C LYS A 99 2.86 -26.46 -16.62
N PRO A 100 2.91 -25.77 -17.79
CA PRO A 100 3.31 -26.26 -19.12
C PRO A 100 4.79 -26.02 -19.51
N LYS A 101 5.56 -25.19 -18.80
CA LYS A 101 6.89 -24.72 -19.24
C LYS A 101 8.04 -24.95 -18.24
N GLY A 102 7.86 -25.82 -17.23
CA GLY A 102 8.87 -26.10 -16.20
C GLY A 102 9.00 -25.01 -15.13
N LEU A 103 9.92 -25.21 -14.18
CA LEU A 103 10.18 -24.29 -13.06
C LEU A 103 10.71 -22.91 -13.50
N ALA A 104 11.44 -22.85 -14.60
CA ALA A 104 12.05 -21.63 -15.14
C ALA A 104 11.68 -21.46 -16.62
N PRO A 105 10.42 -21.13 -16.92
CA PRO A 105 9.89 -21.09 -18.30
C PRO A 105 10.56 -20.04 -19.18
N TYR A 106 11.19 -19.04 -18.57
CA TYR A 106 11.92 -17.95 -19.22
C TYR A 106 13.44 -18.00 -18.93
N GLY A 107 13.93 -19.14 -18.41
CA GLY A 107 15.33 -19.33 -18.03
C GLY A 107 15.80 -18.43 -16.89
N VAL A 108 17.12 -18.38 -16.66
CA VAL A 108 17.75 -17.57 -15.60
C VAL A 108 17.44 -16.08 -15.75
N ARG A 109 17.36 -15.59 -17.00
CA ARG A 109 17.01 -14.18 -17.28
C ARG A 109 15.63 -13.82 -16.74
N GLY A 110 14.61 -14.63 -17.02
CA GLY A 110 13.27 -14.35 -16.48
C GLY A 110 13.17 -14.50 -14.96
N VAL A 111 13.98 -15.37 -14.34
CA VAL A 111 14.07 -15.44 -12.88
C VAL A 111 14.68 -14.16 -12.29
N LEU A 112 15.76 -13.65 -12.89
CA LEU A 112 16.39 -12.40 -12.49
C LEU A 112 15.47 -11.20 -12.71
N ASP A 113 14.79 -11.13 -13.86
CA ASP A 113 13.84 -10.06 -14.16
C ASP A 113 12.66 -10.08 -13.18
N GLY A 114 12.09 -11.26 -12.90
CA GLY A 114 11.02 -11.42 -11.90
C GLY A 114 11.49 -11.05 -10.49
N ALA A 115 12.67 -11.49 -10.08
CA ALA A 115 13.27 -11.14 -8.80
C ALA A 115 13.51 -9.63 -8.69
N ALA A 116 13.99 -8.98 -9.75
CA ALA A 116 14.15 -7.54 -9.81
C ALA A 116 12.81 -6.82 -9.66
N ILE A 117 11.75 -7.25 -10.36
CA ILE A 117 10.41 -6.67 -10.22
C ILE A 117 9.91 -6.79 -8.78
N VAL A 118 10.04 -7.96 -8.14
CA VAL A 118 9.60 -8.15 -6.74
C VAL A 118 10.45 -7.31 -5.77
N TYR A 119 11.76 -7.25 -5.99
CA TYR A 119 12.68 -6.44 -5.19
C TYR A 119 12.34 -4.94 -5.29
N PHE A 120 12.18 -4.43 -6.51
CA PHE A 120 11.75 -3.06 -6.77
C PHE A 120 10.31 -2.79 -6.30
N SER A 121 9.43 -3.78 -6.27
CA SER A 121 8.10 -3.63 -5.69
C SER A 121 8.12 -3.54 -4.16
N TYR A 122 9.08 -4.18 -3.49
CA TYR A 122 9.18 -4.17 -2.03
C TYR A 122 9.98 -2.97 -1.49
N ILE A 123 11.15 -2.69 -2.08
CA ILE A 123 12.04 -1.60 -1.64
C ILE A 123 11.87 -0.35 -2.49
N GLY A 124 11.68 -0.55 -3.80
CA GLY A 124 11.65 0.54 -4.77
C GLY A 124 10.28 1.19 -4.96
N TYR A 125 9.22 0.74 -4.26
CA TYR A 125 7.89 1.36 -4.41
C TYR A 125 7.92 2.86 -4.09
N ASP A 126 8.67 3.26 -3.07
CA ASP A 126 8.86 4.66 -2.68
C ASP A 126 9.59 5.46 -3.76
N SER A 127 10.63 4.88 -4.36
CA SER A 127 11.37 5.51 -5.47
C SER A 127 10.61 5.48 -6.79
N VAL A 128 9.80 4.45 -7.04
CA VAL A 128 9.01 4.31 -8.27
C VAL A 128 7.80 5.22 -8.22
N SER A 129 7.16 5.40 -7.06
CA SER A 129 6.05 6.34 -6.90
C SER A 129 6.48 7.79 -7.12
N THR A 130 7.63 8.20 -6.56
CA THR A 130 8.17 9.54 -6.79
C THR A 130 8.54 9.78 -8.25
N LEU A 131 9.18 8.79 -8.91
CA LEU A 131 9.54 8.88 -10.32
C LEU A 131 8.32 8.77 -11.25
N ALA A 132 7.30 7.99 -10.89
CA ALA A 132 6.10 7.79 -11.70
C ALA A 132 5.28 9.07 -11.84
N GLU A 133 5.28 9.94 -10.83
CA GLU A 133 4.59 11.24 -10.90
C GLU A 133 5.30 12.23 -11.84
N GLU A 134 6.60 12.07 -12.09
CA GLU A 134 7.41 12.92 -12.97
C GLU A 134 7.34 12.47 -14.45
N ILE A 135 6.86 11.25 -14.72
CA ILE A 135 6.82 10.68 -16.07
C ILE A 135 5.50 11.03 -16.77
N GLN A 136 5.58 11.74 -17.89
CA GLN A 136 4.43 12.16 -18.72
C GLN A 136 3.57 11.00 -19.29
N ASN A 137 4.06 9.75 -19.24
CA ASN A 137 3.34 8.56 -19.70
C ASN A 137 3.65 7.34 -18.80
N PRO A 138 2.95 7.19 -17.66
CA PRO A 138 3.14 6.05 -16.77
C PRO A 138 2.48 4.80 -17.37
N ARG A 139 3.20 4.07 -18.23
CA ARG A 139 2.72 2.82 -18.84
C ARG A 139 2.65 1.63 -17.86
N ILE A 140 2.98 1.85 -16.59
CA ILE A 140 3.16 0.80 -15.56
C ILE A 140 1.92 0.63 -14.67
N ALA A 141 0.91 1.52 -14.74
CA ALA A 141 -0.01 1.70 -13.63
C ALA A 141 -1.35 0.92 -13.64
N GLU A 142 -1.71 0.11 -14.66
CA GLU A 142 -3.13 -0.32 -14.75
C GLU A 142 -3.40 -1.83 -14.87
N THR A 143 -2.40 -2.70 -14.73
CA THR A 143 -2.64 -4.14 -14.89
C THR A 143 -1.85 -4.99 -13.88
N ALA A 144 -2.46 -5.30 -12.74
CA ALA A 144 -2.33 -6.59 -12.01
C ALA A 144 -2.47 -6.44 -10.49
N SER A 145 -3.60 -5.91 -9.99
CA SER A 145 -3.94 -6.23 -8.61
C SER A 145 -4.18 -7.74 -8.52
N TYR A 146 -3.52 -8.43 -7.57
CA TYR A 146 -3.64 -9.89 -7.39
C TYR A 146 -5.10 -10.35 -7.31
N SER A 147 -5.97 -9.52 -6.74
CA SER A 147 -7.39 -9.78 -6.64
C SER A 147 -8.13 -9.81 -7.98
N MET A 148 -7.72 -8.99 -8.96
CA MET A 148 -8.26 -9.04 -10.32
C MET A 148 -7.86 -10.32 -11.06
N ALA A 149 -6.69 -10.87 -10.78
CA ALA A 149 -6.26 -12.14 -11.36
C ALA A 149 -7.21 -13.28 -10.95
N PHE A 150 -7.62 -13.33 -9.68
CA PHE A 150 -8.62 -14.30 -9.20
C PHE A 150 -10.00 -14.08 -9.82
N GLN A 151 -10.42 -12.82 -10.02
CA GLN A 151 -11.69 -12.51 -10.68
C GLN A 151 -11.70 -12.93 -12.16
N ARG A 152 -10.58 -12.77 -12.89
CA ARG A 152 -10.44 -13.23 -14.30
C ARG A 152 -10.53 -14.75 -14.45
N ILE A 153 -10.15 -15.49 -13.42
CA ILE A 153 -10.23 -16.96 -13.35
C ILE A 153 -11.64 -17.43 -12.91
N GLY A 154 -12.56 -16.50 -12.61
CA GLY A 154 -13.94 -16.77 -12.23
C GLY A 154 -14.16 -16.97 -10.71
N TRP A 155 -13.11 -16.86 -9.89
CA TRP A 155 -13.19 -17.00 -8.44
C TRP A 155 -13.46 -15.66 -7.74
N LYS A 156 -14.66 -15.12 -7.97
CA LYS A 156 -15.07 -13.81 -7.42
C LYS A 156 -14.99 -13.75 -5.89
N TRP A 157 -15.39 -14.82 -5.21
CA TRP A 157 -15.34 -14.89 -3.74
C TRP A 157 -13.90 -14.74 -3.21
N ALA A 158 -12.93 -15.38 -3.87
CA ALA A 158 -11.52 -15.30 -3.49
C ALA A 158 -10.95 -13.90 -3.77
N GLY A 159 -11.33 -13.30 -4.90
CA GLY A 159 -10.98 -11.90 -5.23
C GLY A 159 -11.47 -10.91 -4.18
N ASN A 160 -12.70 -11.07 -3.66
CA ASN A 160 -13.25 -10.20 -2.63
C ASN A 160 -12.53 -10.36 -1.29
N VAL A 161 -12.24 -11.60 -0.87
CA VAL A 161 -11.50 -11.88 0.36
C VAL A 161 -10.07 -11.33 0.29
N VAL A 162 -9.38 -11.52 -0.84
CA VAL A 162 -8.04 -10.99 -1.06
C VAL A 162 -8.05 -9.47 -1.12
N GLY A 163 -9.04 -8.85 -1.78
CA GLY A 163 -9.23 -7.41 -1.79
C GLY A 163 -9.43 -6.83 -0.38
N ALA A 164 -10.29 -7.45 0.43
CA ALA A 164 -10.51 -7.04 1.82
C ALA A 164 -9.22 -7.16 2.66
N GLY A 165 -8.52 -8.30 2.58
CA GLY A 165 -7.25 -8.49 3.27
C GLY A 165 -6.17 -7.48 2.86
N ALA A 166 -6.04 -7.22 1.55
CA ALA A 166 -5.10 -6.23 1.03
C ALA A 166 -5.43 -4.80 1.47
N SER A 167 -6.72 -4.43 1.49
CA SER A 167 -7.16 -3.10 1.95
C SER A 167 -6.83 -2.86 3.44
N LEU A 168 -7.05 -3.87 4.29
CA LEU A 168 -6.65 -3.82 5.70
C LEU A 168 -5.14 -3.75 5.88
N GLY A 169 -4.38 -4.43 5.00
CA GLY A 169 -2.92 -4.41 4.98
C GLY A 169 -2.35 -3.06 4.66
N ILE A 170 -2.97 -2.38 3.70
CA ILE A 170 -2.60 -1.01 3.32
C ILE A 170 -2.88 -0.04 4.46
N ILE A 171 -4.02 -0.15 5.15
CA ILE A 171 -4.31 0.68 6.32
C ILE A 171 -3.24 0.47 7.41
N ALA A 172 -2.88 -0.78 7.69
CA ALA A 172 -1.87 -1.11 8.68
C ALA A 172 -0.48 -0.59 8.30
N SER A 173 -0.05 -0.79 7.05
CA SER A 173 1.26 -0.32 6.57
C SER A 173 1.37 1.20 6.58
N LEU A 174 0.33 1.91 6.13
CA LEU A 174 0.26 3.37 6.18
C LEU A 174 0.37 3.89 7.61
N LEU A 175 -0.34 3.27 8.55
CA LEU A 175 -0.30 3.66 9.95
C LEU A 175 1.12 3.49 10.54
N VAL A 176 1.82 2.40 10.23
CA VAL A 176 3.23 2.19 10.63
C VAL A 176 4.16 3.21 9.99
N ALA A 177 4.01 3.44 8.67
CA ALA A 177 4.87 4.35 7.93
C ALA A 177 4.75 5.78 8.47
N MET A 178 3.52 6.25 8.72
CA MET A 178 3.27 7.58 9.29
C MET A 178 3.78 7.72 10.73
N LEU A 179 3.65 6.68 11.57
CA LEU A 179 4.26 6.64 12.91
C LEU A 179 5.79 6.75 12.84
N GLY A 180 6.42 6.03 11.91
CA GLY A 180 7.85 6.08 11.66
C GLY A 180 8.29 7.47 11.21
N GLN A 181 7.62 8.03 10.20
CA GLN A 181 7.94 9.33 9.61
C GLN A 181 7.90 10.45 10.65
N ALA A 182 6.86 10.51 11.49
CA ALA A 182 6.73 11.55 12.51
C ALA A 182 7.88 11.49 13.55
N ARG A 183 8.37 10.28 13.89
CA ARG A 183 9.51 10.09 14.78
C ARG A 183 10.84 10.46 14.11
N TYR A 184 11.05 10.05 12.86
CA TYR A 184 12.22 10.45 12.08
C TYR A 184 12.32 11.97 11.97
N LEU A 185 11.22 12.64 11.61
CA LEU A 185 11.18 14.09 11.47
C LEU A 185 11.43 14.82 12.80
N CYS A 186 10.92 14.28 13.92
CA CYS A 186 11.23 14.81 15.25
C CYS A 186 12.73 14.70 15.59
N VAL A 187 13.39 13.59 15.24
CA VAL A 187 14.85 13.41 15.47
C VAL A 187 15.66 14.39 14.61
N ILE A 188 15.30 14.55 13.34
CA ILE A 188 15.93 15.53 12.43
C ILE A 188 15.72 16.97 12.93
N GLY A 189 14.55 17.28 13.47
CA GLY A 189 14.26 18.57 14.11
C GLY A 189 15.11 18.81 15.35
N ARG A 190 15.36 17.78 16.16
CA ARG A 190 16.30 17.86 17.31
C ARG A 190 17.75 18.09 16.85
N ALA A 191 18.13 17.56 15.70
CA ALA A 191 19.43 17.82 15.07
C ALA A 191 19.52 19.20 14.41
N ARG A 192 18.47 20.04 14.47
CA ARG A 192 18.38 21.38 13.87
C ARG A 192 18.57 21.41 12.34
N LEU A 193 18.35 20.28 11.67
CA LEU A 193 18.36 20.21 10.20
C LEU A 193 17.04 20.70 9.59
N VAL A 194 15.96 20.67 10.37
CA VAL A 194 14.64 21.24 10.04
C VAL A 194 14.16 22.14 11.18
N PRO A 195 13.15 23.00 10.97
CA PRO A 195 12.67 23.92 12.00
C PRO A 195 12.30 23.23 13.33
N LEU A 196 12.74 23.81 14.45
CA LEU A 196 12.60 23.26 15.80
C LEU A 196 11.13 22.99 16.21
N TRP A 197 10.16 23.68 15.62
CA TRP A 197 8.75 23.48 15.92
C TRP A 197 8.26 22.07 15.57
N LEU A 198 8.90 21.38 14.63
CA LEU A 198 8.62 19.98 14.27
C LEU A 198 9.08 18.97 15.33
N SER A 199 10.07 19.33 16.16
CA SER A 199 10.54 18.46 17.26
C SER A 199 9.70 18.54 18.54
N LYS A 200 8.68 19.41 18.56
CA LYS A 200 7.84 19.63 19.74
C LYS A 200 6.88 18.45 19.91
N VAL A 201 7.05 17.72 21.01
CA VAL A 201 6.20 16.58 21.38
C VAL A 201 5.14 17.03 22.39
N HIS A 202 3.89 16.59 22.21
CA HIS A 202 2.83 16.93 23.13
C HIS A 202 3.02 16.21 24.48
N PRO A 203 2.99 16.93 25.62
CA PRO A 203 3.42 16.39 26.92
C PRO A 203 2.49 15.31 27.51
N SER A 204 1.20 15.30 27.16
CA SER A 204 0.23 14.32 27.68
C SER A 204 0.15 13.03 26.86
N THR A 205 0.36 13.11 25.55
CA THR A 205 0.18 11.99 24.61
C THR A 205 1.50 11.42 24.09
N GLY A 206 2.62 12.13 24.28
CA GLY A 206 3.91 11.76 23.71
C GLY A 206 3.94 11.80 22.17
N THR A 207 2.91 12.38 21.53
CA THR A 207 2.77 12.45 20.07
C THR A 207 3.48 13.70 19.52
N PRO A 208 4.37 13.56 18.51
CA PRO A 208 4.92 14.70 17.79
C PRO A 208 3.88 15.23 16.78
N LEU A 209 2.87 15.95 17.27
CA LEU A 209 1.70 16.37 16.50
C LEU A 209 2.07 17.21 15.27
N ASN A 210 2.99 18.16 15.45
CA ASN A 210 3.48 19.03 14.38
C ASN A 210 4.20 18.26 13.26
N ALA A 211 4.92 17.19 13.62
CA ALA A 211 5.60 16.32 12.65
C ALA A 211 4.67 15.30 11.99
N THR A 212 3.49 15.06 12.57
CA THR A 212 2.48 14.15 12.02
C THR A 212 1.58 14.86 11.01
N LEU A 213 1.33 16.16 11.24
CA LEU A 213 0.55 17.03 10.35
C LEU A 213 1.35 17.57 9.15
N PHE A 214 2.68 17.53 9.23
CA PHE A 214 3.59 18.00 8.19
C PHE A 214 3.95 16.88 7.22
#